data_AF-A0A4R0C0V3-F1
#
_entry.id   AF-A0A4R0C0V3-F1
#
_cell.length_a   1.000
_cell.length_b   1.000
_cell.length_c   1.000
_cell.angle_alpha   90.00
_cell.angle_beta   90.00
_cell.angle_gamma   90.00
#
_symmetry.space_group_name_H-M   'P 1'
#
loop_
_entity.id
_entity.type
_entity.pdbx_description
1 polymer ?
#
loop_
_entity_poly.entity_id
_entity_poly.type
_entity_poly.pdbx_seq_one_letter_code
_entity_poly.pdbx_strand_id
1 'polypeptide(L)'
;MPLTKTNTNNAIRGGVTPNHEQRNDCSAAIAQITFADLGRGAGTLHTVGVARVDIQGRTAAGDANIQVQMGGRTVAAAMIFNSVQQTTDPANQRGAANGTISVLRQSMDSGTVWNLTGTLP
;
A
#
# COMPACT_ATOMS: atom_id res chain seq x y z
N MET A 1 -1.59 -16.04 11.59
CA MET A 1 -2.29 -14.99 12.38
C MET A 1 -3.15 -14.20 11.42
N PRO A 2 -4.43 -13.91 11.70
CA PRO A 2 -5.27 -13.18 10.75
C PRO A 2 -4.64 -11.83 10.36
N LEU A 3 -4.91 -11.36 9.14
CA LEU A 3 -4.40 -10.07 8.68
C LEU A 3 -4.89 -8.95 9.60
N THR A 4 -3.95 -8.16 10.10
CA THR A 4 -4.21 -7.05 11.02
C THR A 4 -3.84 -5.73 10.34
N LYS A 5 -4.77 -4.79 10.37
CA LYS A 5 -4.61 -3.42 9.85
C LYS A 5 -4.43 -2.49 11.03
N THR A 6 -3.32 -1.75 11.06
CA THR A 6 -3.01 -0.87 12.18
C THR A 6 -2.69 0.51 11.68
N ASN A 7 -3.43 1.52 12.14
CA ASN A 7 -3.04 2.91 11.96
C ASN A 7 -1.87 3.21 12.90
N THR A 8 -0.76 3.70 12.36
CA THR A 8 0.41 4.07 13.18
C THR A 8 0.22 5.41 13.90
N ASN A 9 -0.81 6.18 13.55
CA ASN A 9 -1.05 7.56 13.95
C ASN A 9 0.07 8.54 13.54
N ASN A 10 1.05 8.08 12.77
CA ASN A 10 2.09 8.94 12.22
C ASN A 10 1.59 9.59 10.93
N ALA A 11 1.59 10.92 10.89
CA ALA A 11 1.24 11.66 9.68
C ALA A 11 2.22 11.36 8.54
N ILE A 12 1.71 11.32 7.31
CA ILE A 12 2.54 11.23 6.11
C ILE A 12 3.31 12.55 5.98
N ARG A 13 4.64 12.50 6.12
CA ARG A 13 5.48 13.70 6.02
C ARG A 13 5.39 14.29 4.62
N GLY A 14 5.00 15.57 4.53
CA GLY A 14 4.82 16.27 3.26
C GLY A 14 3.59 15.81 2.47
N GLY A 15 2.68 15.08 3.13
CA GLY A 15 1.50 14.49 2.52
C GLY A 15 0.59 15.50 1.82
N VAL A 16 -0.20 15.03 0.87
CA VAL A 16 -1.22 15.83 0.17
C VAL A 16 -2.57 15.16 0.23
N THR A 17 -3.60 15.97 0.42
CA THR A 17 -4.99 15.53 0.28
C THR A 17 -5.39 15.70 -1.19
N PRO A 18 -5.72 14.61 -1.90
CA PRO A 18 -6.16 14.69 -3.29
C PRO A 18 -7.52 15.38 -3.39
N ASN A 19 -7.75 16.12 -4.48
CA ASN A 19 -9.11 16.55 -4.85
C ASN A 19 -9.95 15.35 -5.35
N HIS A 20 -11.20 15.59 -5.74
CA HIS A 20 -12.11 14.51 -6.15
C HIS A 20 -11.59 13.66 -7.33
N GLU A 21 -11.13 14.30 -8.41
CA GLU A 21 -10.60 13.59 -9.60
C GLU A 21 -9.32 12.84 -9.27
N GLN A 22 -8.40 13.50 -8.56
CA GLN A 22 -7.14 12.91 -8.11
C GLN A 22 -7.36 11.72 -7.17
N ARG A 23 -8.41 11.76 -6.33
CA ARG A 23 -8.76 10.66 -5.45
C ARG A 23 -9.27 9.45 -6.23
N ASN A 24 -9.96 9.67 -7.36
CA ASN A 24 -10.37 8.61 -8.26
C ASN A 24 -9.15 7.97 -8.94
N ASP A 25 -8.21 8.78 -9.43
CA ASP A 25 -6.94 8.31 -10.00
C ASP A 25 -6.13 7.48 -8.99
N CYS A 26 -5.96 8.00 -7.77
CA CYS A 26 -5.30 7.28 -6.67
C CYS A 26 -6.01 5.96 -6.37
N SER A 27 -7.34 5.97 -6.28
CA SER A 27 -8.13 4.76 -5.98
C SER A 27 -8.03 3.72 -7.09
N ALA A 28 -7.96 4.15 -8.35
CA ALA A 28 -7.79 3.29 -9.50
C ALA A 28 -6.37 2.68 -9.54
N ALA A 29 -5.33 3.47 -9.28
CA ALA A 29 -3.95 2.98 -9.20
C ALA A 29 -3.77 1.98 -8.05
N ILE A 30 -4.34 2.26 -6.87
CA ILE A 30 -4.34 1.32 -5.73
C ILE A 30 -5.06 0.02 -6.10
N ALA A 31 -6.18 0.08 -6.84
CA ALA A 31 -6.96 -1.10 -7.19
C ALA A 31 -6.23 -2.09 -8.12
N GLN A 32 -5.16 -1.66 -8.79
CA GLN A 32 -4.33 -2.53 -9.64
C GLN A 32 -3.32 -3.37 -8.86
N ILE A 33 -3.16 -3.13 -7.55
CA ILE A 33 -2.20 -3.86 -6.71
C ILE A 33 -2.56 -5.35 -6.68
N THR A 34 -1.59 -6.17 -7.08
CA THR A 34 -1.67 -7.63 -6.97
C THR A 34 -0.74 -8.15 -5.88
N PHE A 35 -0.89 -9.42 -5.53
CA PHE A 35 0.02 -10.08 -4.59
C PHE A 35 1.46 -10.11 -5.12
N ALA A 36 1.64 -10.33 -6.43
CA ALA A 36 2.95 -10.35 -7.07
C ALA A 36 3.68 -9.01 -6.91
N ASP A 37 2.96 -7.90 -6.89
CA ASP A 37 3.55 -6.58 -6.68
C ASP A 37 4.17 -6.44 -5.29
N LEU A 38 3.60 -7.09 -4.27
CA LEU A 38 4.15 -7.08 -2.92
C LEU A 38 5.55 -7.71 -2.86
N GLY A 39 5.90 -8.58 -3.82
CA GLY A 39 7.20 -9.23 -3.95
C GLY A 39 8.21 -8.46 -4.82
N ARG A 40 7.81 -7.34 -5.45
CA ARG A 40 8.69 -6.58 -6.35
C ARG A 40 9.73 -5.75 -5.59
N GLY A 41 10.78 -5.35 -6.31
CA GLY A 41 11.79 -4.41 -5.82
C GLY A 41 11.27 -2.97 -5.79
N ALA A 42 12.13 -2.04 -5.37
CA ALA A 42 11.81 -0.62 -5.39
C ALA A 42 11.52 -0.12 -6.82
N GLY A 43 10.54 0.77 -6.96
CA GLY A 43 10.11 1.32 -8.23
C GLY A 43 8.59 1.51 -8.34
N THR A 44 8.15 2.01 -9.49
CA THR A 44 6.74 2.21 -9.78
C THR A 44 6.05 0.89 -10.13
N LEU A 45 5.00 0.57 -9.39
CA LEU A 45 4.15 -0.59 -9.63
C LEU A 45 3.11 -0.29 -10.70
N HIS A 46 2.32 0.77 -10.47
CA HIS A 46 1.14 1.11 -11.26
C HIS A 46 1.04 2.63 -11.42
N THR A 47 0.52 3.09 -12.55
CA THR A 47 0.28 4.51 -12.82
C THR A 47 -1.09 4.68 -13.48
N VAL A 48 -1.93 5.55 -12.93
CA VAL A 48 -3.24 5.88 -13.47
C VAL A 48 -3.45 7.39 -13.34
N GLY A 49 -3.66 8.06 -14.48
CA GLY A 49 -3.82 9.50 -14.53
C GLY A 49 -2.62 10.22 -13.90
N VAL A 50 -2.86 11.03 -12.88
CA VAL A 50 -1.80 11.74 -12.15
C VAL A 50 -1.22 10.97 -10.95
N ALA A 51 -1.79 9.82 -10.62
CA ALA A 51 -1.41 9.02 -9.47
C ALA A 51 -0.52 7.84 -9.87
N ARG A 52 0.45 7.51 -9.00
CA ARG A 52 1.26 6.30 -9.13
C ARG A 52 1.36 5.58 -7.78
N VAL A 53 1.46 4.26 -7.84
CA VAL A 53 1.80 3.41 -6.69
C VAL A 53 3.26 3.01 -6.84
N ASP A 54 4.07 3.33 -5.85
CA ASP A 54 5.50 3.05 -5.83
C ASP A 54 5.88 2.21 -4.60
N ILE A 55 6.85 1.31 -4.77
CA ILE A 55 7.61 0.73 -3.66
C ILE A 55 8.84 1.60 -3.46
N GLN A 56 8.94 2.28 -2.32
CA GLN A 56 10.12 3.12 -2.02
C GLN A 56 11.35 2.28 -1.62
N GLY A 57 11.12 1.05 -1.16
CA GLY A 57 12.16 0.15 -0.72
C GLY A 57 11.60 -0.90 0.23
N ARG A 58 12.52 -1.71 0.75
CA ARG A 58 12.23 -2.74 1.74
C ARG A 58 13.01 -2.48 3.03
N THR A 59 12.43 -2.85 4.16
CA THR A 59 13.17 -2.89 5.43
C THR A 59 14.15 -4.07 5.42
N ALA A 60 15.08 -4.10 6.38
CA ALA A 60 15.98 -5.25 6.56
C ALA A 60 15.22 -6.55 6.85
N ALA A 61 14.00 -6.47 7.38
CA ALA A 61 13.12 -7.60 7.63
C ALA A 61 12.33 -8.06 6.38
N GLY A 62 12.44 -7.33 5.26
CA GLY A 62 11.75 -7.60 4.00
C GLY A 62 10.39 -6.94 3.86
N ASP A 63 9.99 -6.08 4.80
CA ASP A 63 8.70 -5.38 4.75
C ASP A 63 8.70 -4.38 3.58
N ALA A 64 7.62 -4.33 2.83
CA ALA A 64 7.49 -3.45 1.68
C ALA A 64 6.89 -2.10 2.08
N ASN A 65 7.62 -1.02 1.80
CA ASN A 65 7.11 0.34 1.97
C ASN A 65 6.43 0.80 0.67
N ILE A 66 5.10 0.76 0.66
CA ILE A 66 4.28 1.14 -0.50
C ILE A 66 3.74 2.54 -0.29
N GLN A 67 3.88 3.38 -1.31
CA GLN A 67 3.39 4.75 -1.32
C GLN A 67 2.56 5.03 -2.55
N VAL A 68 1.48 5.77 -2.37
CA VAL A 68 0.74 6.40 -3.47
C VAL A 68 1.24 7.81 -3.59
N GLN A 69 1.70 8.19 -4.78
CA GLN A 69 2.30 9.48 -5.05
C GLN A 69 1.58 10.22 -6.17
N MET A 70 1.61 11.55 -6.09
CA MET A 70 1.08 12.46 -7.09
C MET A 70 1.94 13.72 -7.12
N GLY A 71 2.43 14.12 -8.29
CA GLY A 71 3.24 15.33 -8.44
C GLY A 71 4.48 15.37 -7.52
N GLY A 72 5.08 14.22 -7.21
CA GLY A 72 6.23 14.10 -6.31
C GLY A 72 5.90 14.17 -4.80
N ARG A 73 4.61 14.17 -4.43
CA ARG A 73 4.15 14.17 -3.03
C ARG A 73 3.39 12.89 -2.70
N THR A 74 3.44 12.47 -1.45
CA THR A 74 2.77 11.24 -0.99
C THR A 74 1.33 11.52 -0.59
N VAL A 75 0.40 10.72 -1.11
CA VAL A 75 -1.04 10.77 -0.77
C VAL A 75 -1.36 9.72 0.30
N ALA A 76 -0.81 8.53 0.15
CA ALA A 76 -1.01 7.40 1.05
C ALA A 76 0.30 6.63 1.23
N ALA A 77 0.48 6.01 2.39
CA ALA A 77 1.66 5.20 2.69
C ALA A 77 1.27 4.01 3.57
N ALA A 78 1.73 2.83 3.20
CA ALA A 78 1.55 1.63 3.99
C ALA A 78 2.82 0.78 4.06
N MET A 79 3.08 0.22 5.24
CA MET A 79 4.10 -0.80 5.47
C MET A 79 3.46 -2.18 5.44
N ILE A 80 3.84 -3.01 4.48
CA ILE A 80 3.34 -4.37 4.32
C ILE A 80 4.40 -5.34 4.85
N PHE A 81 4.10 -5.99 5.97
CA PHE A 81 5.10 -6.83 6.63
C PHE A 81 5.42 -8.07 5.80
N ASN A 82 6.66 -8.53 5.89
CA ASN A 82 7.14 -9.70 5.15
C ASN A 82 6.27 -10.96 5.42
N SER A 83 5.73 -11.10 6.63
CA SER A 83 4.80 -12.19 6.96
C SER A 83 3.57 -12.25 6.05
N VAL A 84 3.06 -11.10 5.58
CA VAL A 84 1.92 -11.05 4.66
C VAL A 84 2.28 -11.62 3.27
N GLN A 85 3.56 -11.54 2.90
CA GLN A 85 4.08 -11.97 1.60
C GLN A 85 4.45 -13.47 1.57
N GLN A 86 4.41 -14.16 2.71
CA GLN A 86 4.83 -15.57 2.81
C GLN A 86 3.72 -16.58 2.43
N THR A 87 2.52 -16.11 2.06
CA THR A 87 1.41 -17.00 1.77
C THR A 87 1.50 -17.62 0.36
N THR A 88 1.35 -18.93 0.27
CA THR A 88 1.46 -19.71 -0.98
C THR A 88 0.11 -20.05 -1.59
N ASP A 89 -0.99 -19.97 -0.82
CA ASP A 89 -2.34 -20.26 -1.30
C ASP A 89 -2.89 -19.08 -2.14
N PRO A 90 -3.32 -19.29 -3.40
CA PRO A 90 -3.89 -18.24 -4.25
C PRO A 90 -5.09 -17.48 -3.66
N ALA A 91 -5.92 -18.11 -2.83
CA ALA A 91 -7.01 -17.44 -2.12
C ALA A 91 -6.47 -16.46 -1.06
N ASN A 92 -5.44 -16.87 -0.34
CA ASN A 92 -4.79 -16.04 0.66
C ASN A 92 -3.96 -14.92 0.04
N GLN A 93 -3.34 -15.15 -1.11
CA GLN A 93 -2.65 -14.12 -1.89
C GLN A 93 -3.62 -13.00 -2.29
N ARG A 94 -4.84 -13.35 -2.73
CA ARG A 94 -5.91 -12.37 -2.97
C ARG A 94 -6.29 -11.62 -1.70
N GLY A 95 -6.39 -12.32 -0.56
CA GLY A 95 -6.64 -11.71 0.75
C GLY A 95 -5.55 -10.70 1.16
N ALA A 96 -4.28 -11.03 0.95
CA ALA A 96 -3.14 -10.15 1.20
C ALA A 96 -3.16 -8.91 0.30
N ALA A 97 -3.42 -9.07 -1.00
CA ALA A 97 -3.56 -7.94 -1.93
C ALA A 97 -4.72 -7.01 -1.53
N ASN A 98 -5.89 -7.59 -1.22
CA ASN A 98 -7.05 -6.83 -0.73
C ASN A 98 -6.77 -6.12 0.60
N GLY A 99 -5.99 -6.75 1.49
CA GLY A 99 -5.47 -6.16 2.71
C GLY A 99 -4.64 -4.91 2.41
N THR A 100 -3.69 -5.01 1.48
CA THR A 100 -2.83 -3.89 1.04
C THR A 100 -3.65 -2.74 0.47
N ILE A 101 -4.58 -3.05 -0.45
CA ILE A 101 -5.51 -2.07 -1.03
C ILE A 101 -6.28 -1.35 0.07
N SER A 102 -6.78 -2.09 1.05
CA SER A 102 -7.56 -1.53 2.15
C SER A 102 -6.75 -0.59 3.03
N VAL A 103 -5.51 -0.94 3.41
CA VAL A 103 -4.70 -0.07 4.27
C VAL A 103 -4.22 1.18 3.53
N LEU A 104 -3.97 1.10 2.23
CA LEU A 104 -3.65 2.28 1.41
C LEU A 104 -4.83 3.23 1.27
N ARG A 105 -6.04 2.71 1.09
CA ARG A 105 -7.27 3.53 1.10
C ARG A 105 -7.50 4.20 2.45
N GLN A 106 -7.35 3.43 3.54
CA GLN A 106 -7.45 3.99 4.89
C GLN A 106 -6.39 5.05 5.17
N SER A 107 -5.16 4.86 4.68
CA SER A 107 -4.07 5.84 4.76
C SER A 107 -4.37 7.11 3.98
N MET A 108 -4.95 7.00 2.78
CA MET A 108 -5.39 8.15 1.99
C MET A 108 -6.48 8.95 2.72
N ASP A 109 -7.39 8.27 3.41
CA ASP A 109 -8.50 8.91 4.12
C ASP A 109 -8.04 9.56 5.43
N SER A 110 -7.10 8.93 6.16
CA SER A 110 -6.62 9.44 7.44
C SER A 110 -5.42 10.39 7.32
N GLY A 111 -4.70 10.39 6.20
CA GLY A 111 -3.44 11.10 6.03
C GLY A 111 -2.29 10.55 6.90
N THR A 112 -2.44 9.33 7.43
CA THR A 112 -1.45 8.68 8.30
C THR A 112 -0.89 7.41 7.66
N VAL A 113 0.26 6.96 8.14
CA VAL A 113 0.87 5.69 7.70
C VAL A 113 0.13 4.51 8.33
N TRP A 114 -0.18 3.49 7.54
CA TRP A 114 -0.81 2.25 8.02
C TRP A 114 0.11 1.05 7.87
N ASN A 115 -0.07 0.06 8.74
CA ASN A 115 0.63 -1.21 8.67
C ASN A 115 -0.34 -2.33 8.35
N LEU A 116 0.11 -3.29 7.53
CA LEU A 116 -0.53 -4.57 7.35
C LEU A 116 0.41 -5.66 7.86
N THR A 117 -0.05 -6.41 8.85
CA THR A 117 0.71 -7.49 9.49
C THR A 117 -0.10 -8.79 9.52
N GLY A 118 0.56 -9.90 9.85
CA GLY A 118 -0.07 -11.22 9.97
C GLY A 118 0.23 -12.13 8.78
N THR A 119 -0.44 -13.28 8.76
CA THR A 119 -0.23 -14.38 7.82
C THR A 119 -1.54 -15.12 7.62
N LEU A 120 -2.03 -15.16 6.40
CA LEU A 120 -3.12 -16.07 6.05
C LEU A 120 -2.54 -17.49 5.85
N PRO A 121 -3.05 -18.50 6.60
CA PRO A 121 -2.48 -19.85 6.66
C PRO A 121 -2.63 -20.60 5.34
#